data_AF-A0A3A4B0V7-F1
#
_entry.id   AF-A0A3A4B0V7-F1
#
_cell.length_a   1.000
_cell.length_b   1.000
_cell.length_c   1.000
_cell.angle_alpha   90.00
_cell.angle_beta   90.00
_cell.angle_gamma   90.00
#
_symmetry.space_group_name_H-M   'P 1'
#
loop_
_entity.id
_entity.type
_entity.pdbx_description
1 polymer ?
#
loop_
_entity_poly.entity_id
_entity_poly.type
_entity_poly.pdbx_seq_one_letter_code
_entity_poly.pdbx_strand_id
1 'polypeptide(L)'
;MADIRLVKRVQWGANPTQTPASRDIDPSRGGVTVHYEGTRLGDYPHSRCDDLVRGIQRFHIDGRGWADIAYSACVCRHGHTYEGRWLNHRTAANGTTPANDSWYAVCALVGPGDTLTDELLHGIRATVEYFWERGARRRVNGHRDHFSTDCPGDALYSWVRRGMPVAPVSPPDPDPVRRLCVLGTPSSELQPVAAGATESVEYRVEHLDPDGMHSANGSSIRPKTPGDYSIWARVTLDGLRRGDRVRLRFSRHDTAGGFIEELHGEERVGHGATLHTGLHTIDRIPADRMIRFQIVNPNPYEVTVRESQFRLAR
;
A
#
# COMPACT_ATOMS: atom_id res chain seq x y z
N MET A 1 -16.69 -9.23 -13.29
CA MET A 1 -15.28 -9.44 -12.92
C MET A 1 -15.20 -9.45 -11.41
N ALA A 2 -14.45 -10.36 -10.83
CA ALA A 2 -14.20 -10.38 -9.40
C ALA A 2 -13.55 -9.05 -8.98
N ASP A 3 -14.23 -8.31 -8.10
CA ASP A 3 -13.74 -7.04 -7.59
C ASP A 3 -12.71 -7.31 -6.49
N ILE A 4 -11.46 -6.91 -6.72
CA ILE A 4 -10.35 -7.11 -5.79
C ILE A 4 -9.88 -5.76 -5.24
N ARG A 5 -9.62 -5.71 -3.94
CA ARG A 5 -8.95 -4.56 -3.29
C ARG A 5 -7.45 -4.62 -3.56
N LEU A 6 -7.05 -4.27 -4.79
CA LEU A 6 -5.69 -4.40 -5.28
C LEU A 6 -4.77 -3.28 -4.76
N VAL A 7 -3.66 -3.67 -4.13
CA VAL A 7 -2.52 -2.82 -3.80
C VAL A 7 -1.38 -3.16 -4.76
N LYS A 8 -1.11 -2.26 -5.70
CA LYS A 8 -0.08 -2.39 -6.74
C LYS A 8 1.31 -2.32 -6.16
N ARG A 9 2.30 -2.86 -6.88
CA ARG A 9 3.73 -2.84 -6.49
C ARG A 9 4.24 -1.47 -6.03
N VAL A 10 3.89 -0.42 -6.77
CA VAL A 10 4.28 0.96 -6.44
C VAL A 10 3.64 1.46 -5.14
N GLN A 11 2.42 1.01 -4.82
CA GLN A 11 1.68 1.48 -3.65
C GLN A 11 2.24 0.91 -2.35
N TRP A 12 2.69 -0.35 -2.34
CA TRP A 12 3.31 -0.96 -1.17
C TRP A 12 4.84 -0.79 -1.11
N GLY A 13 5.42 -0.05 -2.07
CA GLY A 13 6.85 0.26 -2.11
C GLY A 13 7.73 -0.95 -2.41
N ALA A 14 7.36 -1.75 -3.42
CA ALA A 14 8.11 -2.92 -3.85
C ALA A 14 9.54 -2.58 -4.28
N ASN A 15 10.51 -3.40 -3.87
CA ASN A 15 11.83 -3.37 -4.47
C ASN A 15 11.76 -3.75 -5.96
N PRO A 16 12.66 -3.22 -6.80
CA PRO A 16 12.81 -3.67 -8.17
C PRO A 16 13.08 -5.18 -8.22
N THR A 17 12.44 -5.85 -9.18
CA THR A 17 12.75 -7.23 -9.53
C THR A 17 14.22 -7.31 -9.96
N GLN A 18 15.03 -8.19 -9.33
CA GLN A 18 16.48 -8.27 -9.59
C GLN A 18 16.78 -8.77 -11.00
N THR A 19 15.99 -9.72 -11.48
CA THR A 19 15.94 -10.21 -12.86
C THR A 19 14.48 -10.38 -13.24
N PRO A 20 14.06 -10.10 -14.49
CA PRO A 20 12.67 -10.29 -14.88
C PRO A 20 12.21 -11.72 -14.55
N ALA A 21 11.13 -11.85 -13.78
CA ALA A 21 10.56 -13.16 -13.51
C ALA A 21 10.22 -13.83 -14.85
N SER A 22 10.53 -15.12 -14.99
CA SER A 22 10.19 -15.88 -16.20
C SER A 22 8.71 -15.71 -16.52
N ARG A 23 8.37 -15.54 -17.80
CA ARG A 23 7.00 -15.49 -18.29
C ARG A 23 6.47 -16.86 -18.71
N ASP A 24 7.26 -17.91 -18.47
CA ASP A 24 6.96 -19.28 -18.85
C ASP A 24 6.01 -19.89 -17.81
N ILE A 25 4.75 -19.45 -17.87
CA ILE A 25 3.66 -19.99 -17.07
C ILE A 25 2.44 -20.21 -17.96
N ASP A 26 1.81 -21.37 -17.82
CA ASP A 26 0.52 -21.69 -18.44
C ASP A 26 -0.51 -22.05 -17.36
N PRO A 27 -1.16 -21.01 -16.77
CA PRO A 27 -2.13 -21.21 -15.70
C PRO A 27 -3.42 -21.91 -16.18
N SER A 28 -3.63 -22.04 -17.49
CA SER A 28 -4.79 -22.76 -18.06
C SER A 28 -4.69 -24.28 -17.84
N ARG A 29 -3.48 -24.79 -17.56
CA ARG A 29 -3.22 -26.21 -17.25
C ARG A 29 -3.33 -26.54 -15.76
N GLY A 30 -3.10 -25.57 -14.88
CA GLY A 30 -3.10 -25.79 -13.43
C GLY A 30 -4.27 -25.13 -12.73
N GLY A 31 -4.10 -23.86 -12.33
CA GLY A 31 -5.06 -23.09 -11.56
C GLY A 31 -4.38 -22.11 -10.58
N VAL A 32 -4.90 -22.05 -9.35
CA VAL A 32 -4.33 -21.21 -8.27
C VAL A 32 -4.04 -22.05 -7.02
N THR A 33 -2.84 -21.92 -6.46
CA THR A 33 -2.40 -22.57 -5.23
C THR A 33 -2.43 -21.57 -4.08
N VAL A 34 -3.07 -21.95 -2.98
CA VAL A 34 -3.12 -21.16 -1.74
C VAL A 34 -1.97 -21.55 -0.82
N HIS A 35 -1.30 -20.51 -0.31
CA HIS A 35 -0.19 -20.55 0.63
C HIS A 35 -0.54 -19.77 1.89
N TYR A 36 0.26 -19.93 2.94
CA TYR A 36 0.32 -19.04 4.09
C TYR A 36 1.74 -18.52 4.29
N GLU A 37 1.96 -17.56 5.19
CA GLU A 37 3.30 -17.01 5.44
C GLU A 37 4.22 -18.07 6.10
N GLY A 38 3.64 -18.92 6.96
CA GLY A 38 4.35 -19.99 7.66
C GLY A 38 4.86 -19.60 9.06
N THR A 39 4.87 -18.31 9.38
CA THR A 39 5.12 -17.75 10.72
C THR A 39 3.82 -17.15 11.26
N ARG A 40 3.56 -17.37 12.54
CA ARG A 40 2.44 -16.72 13.24
C ARG A 40 2.66 -15.20 13.24
N LEU A 41 1.72 -14.45 12.68
CA LEU A 41 1.77 -12.99 12.61
C LEU A 41 0.95 -12.31 13.71
N GLY A 42 -0.02 -13.04 14.29
CA GLY A 42 -0.93 -12.51 15.30
C GLY A 42 -1.87 -11.44 14.76
N ASP A 43 -2.46 -10.67 15.67
CA ASP A 43 -3.27 -9.54 15.29
C ASP A 43 -2.40 -8.33 14.92
N TYR A 44 -2.54 -7.84 13.70
CA TYR A 44 -1.86 -6.64 13.22
C TYR A 44 -2.83 -5.68 12.50
N PRO A 45 -2.61 -4.36 12.58
CA PRO A 45 -3.42 -3.38 11.85
C PRO A 45 -3.03 -3.31 10.37
N HIS A 46 -3.94 -2.81 9.53
CA HIS A 46 -3.70 -2.74 8.08
C HIS A 46 -2.47 -1.92 7.70
N SER A 47 -2.12 -0.89 8.47
CA SER A 47 -0.91 -0.08 8.29
C SER A 47 0.41 -0.86 8.31
N ARG A 48 0.42 -2.11 8.81
CA ARG A 48 1.59 -2.99 8.84
C ARG A 48 1.71 -3.89 7.60
N CYS A 49 0.69 -3.95 6.76
CA CYS A 49 0.64 -4.91 5.65
C CYS A 49 1.75 -4.65 4.61
N ASP A 50 2.01 -3.38 4.29
CA ASP A 50 3.05 -3.02 3.33
C ASP A 50 4.45 -3.45 3.83
N ASP A 51 4.72 -3.26 5.12
CA ASP A 51 5.98 -3.71 5.75
C ASP A 51 6.13 -5.24 5.74
N LEU A 52 5.04 -5.98 5.99
CA LEU A 52 5.04 -7.44 5.95
C LEU A 52 5.36 -7.94 4.53
N VAL A 53 4.68 -7.41 3.52
CA VAL A 53 4.88 -7.81 2.11
C VAL A 53 6.29 -7.45 1.63
N ARG A 54 6.80 -6.26 1.98
CA ARG A 54 8.20 -5.89 1.73
C ARG A 54 9.19 -6.80 2.46
N GLY A 55 8.88 -7.21 3.70
CA GLY A 55 9.68 -8.17 4.46
C GLY A 55 9.80 -9.51 3.75
N ILE A 56 8.68 -10.05 3.26
CA ILE A 56 8.65 -11.29 2.47
C ILE A 56 9.47 -11.14 1.19
N GLN A 57 9.31 -10.02 0.48
CA GLN A 57 10.06 -9.75 -0.75
C GLN A 57 11.58 -9.70 -0.48
N ARG A 58 12.02 -8.94 0.54
CA ARG A 58 13.43 -8.86 0.93
C ARG A 58 13.98 -10.22 1.34
N PHE A 59 13.24 -11.00 2.12
CA PHE A 59 13.68 -12.35 2.49
C PHE A 59 13.86 -13.26 1.27
N HIS A 60 12.98 -13.16 0.26
CA HIS A 60 13.13 -13.91 -0.98
C HIS A 60 14.33 -13.43 -1.83
N ILE A 61 14.52 -12.12 -1.97
CA ILE A 61 15.62 -11.55 -2.75
C ILE A 61 16.95 -11.74 -2.02
N ASP A 62 17.09 -11.14 -0.85
CA ASP A 62 18.35 -11.06 -0.12
C ASP A 62 18.67 -12.37 0.59
N GLY A 63 17.65 -13.04 1.14
CA GLY A 63 17.82 -14.26 1.91
C GLY A 63 17.89 -15.54 1.06
N ARG A 64 17.24 -15.57 -0.11
CA ARG A 64 17.20 -16.76 -0.98
C ARG A 64 17.80 -16.56 -2.37
N GLY A 65 18.23 -15.34 -2.71
CA GLY A 65 18.80 -15.02 -4.02
C GLY A 65 17.78 -15.08 -5.16
N TRP A 66 16.48 -14.96 -4.86
CA TRP A 66 15.44 -15.05 -5.88
C TRP A 66 15.27 -13.72 -6.62
N ALA A 67 14.74 -13.80 -7.84
CA ALA A 67 14.46 -12.64 -8.68
C ALA A 67 13.54 -11.61 -8.01
N ASP A 68 12.56 -12.09 -7.23
CA ASP A 68 11.51 -11.30 -6.59
C ASP A 68 10.77 -12.16 -5.56
N ILE A 69 9.78 -11.57 -4.88
CA ILE A 69 8.77 -12.29 -4.11
C ILE A 69 8.24 -13.50 -4.89
N ALA A 70 8.11 -14.67 -4.24
CA ALA A 70 7.79 -15.91 -4.95
C ALA A 70 6.33 -16.04 -5.38
N TYR A 71 5.42 -15.32 -4.72
CA TYR A 71 3.99 -15.42 -4.89
C TYR A 71 3.49 -14.55 -6.04
N SER A 72 2.42 -14.98 -6.71
CA SER A 72 1.69 -14.14 -7.66
C SER A 72 1.01 -12.99 -6.95
N ALA A 73 0.40 -13.25 -5.80
CA ALA A 73 -0.24 -12.27 -4.94
C ALA A 73 -0.09 -12.65 -3.46
N CYS A 74 -0.17 -11.66 -2.58
CA CYS A 74 -0.40 -11.89 -1.15
C CYS A 74 -1.76 -11.30 -0.75
N VAL A 75 -2.45 -11.90 0.22
CA VAL A 75 -3.72 -11.36 0.74
C VAL A 75 -3.59 -11.16 2.25
N CYS A 76 -3.82 -9.92 2.70
CA CYS A 76 -3.74 -9.60 4.11
C CYS A 76 -5.04 -9.94 4.85
N ARG A 77 -4.98 -10.01 6.19
CA ARG A 77 -6.14 -10.28 7.03
C ARG A 77 -7.30 -9.27 6.90
N HIS A 78 -7.06 -8.13 6.25
CA HIS A 78 -8.04 -7.08 5.99
C HIS A 78 -8.63 -7.18 4.57
N GLY A 79 -8.40 -8.28 3.86
CA GLY A 79 -8.95 -8.58 2.54
C GLY A 79 -8.30 -7.86 1.36
N HIS A 80 -7.17 -7.18 1.55
CA HIS A 80 -6.44 -6.51 0.46
C HIS A 80 -5.52 -7.48 -0.26
N THR A 81 -5.53 -7.42 -1.59
CA THR A 81 -4.68 -8.21 -2.49
C THR A 81 -3.45 -7.38 -2.86
N TYR A 82 -2.27 -7.83 -2.45
CA TYR A 82 -0.99 -7.23 -2.80
C TYR A 82 -0.42 -7.87 -4.07
N GLU A 83 -0.10 -7.04 -5.05
CA GLU A 83 0.51 -7.44 -6.31
C GLU A 83 1.93 -7.98 -6.06
N GLY A 84 2.14 -9.29 -6.30
CA GLY A 84 3.46 -9.94 -6.27
C GLY A 84 4.10 -9.99 -7.65
N ARG A 85 4.44 -11.20 -8.13
CA ARG A 85 4.83 -11.42 -9.55
C ARG A 85 3.66 -11.22 -10.52
N TRP A 86 2.44 -11.41 -10.02
CA TRP A 86 1.20 -11.16 -10.74
C TRP A 86 0.98 -12.05 -11.98
N LEU A 87 0.11 -11.58 -12.88
CA LEU A 87 -0.31 -12.29 -14.09
C LEU A 87 0.85 -12.52 -15.05
N ASN A 88 0.82 -13.66 -15.75
CA ASN A 88 1.76 -14.05 -16.81
C ASN A 88 3.23 -14.11 -16.38
N HIS A 89 3.49 -14.19 -15.08
CA HIS A 89 4.83 -14.41 -14.53
C HIS A 89 4.82 -15.69 -13.69
N ARG A 90 5.81 -16.52 -13.96
CA ARG A 90 6.06 -17.79 -13.29
C ARG A 90 6.34 -17.58 -11.81
N THR A 91 5.68 -18.38 -10.97
CA THR A 91 5.87 -18.33 -9.52
C THR A 91 7.16 -19.04 -9.10
N ALA A 92 7.54 -18.89 -7.83
CA ALA A 92 8.61 -19.68 -7.22
C ALA A 92 8.15 -20.30 -5.89
N ALA A 93 6.83 -20.43 -5.71
CA ALA A 93 6.22 -20.71 -4.42
C ALA A 93 5.76 -22.16 -4.25
N ASN A 94 5.44 -22.87 -5.34
CA ASN A 94 4.69 -24.14 -5.29
C ASN A 94 5.57 -25.39 -5.07
N GLY A 95 6.85 -25.22 -4.73
CA GLY A 95 7.78 -26.29 -4.38
C GLY A 95 8.27 -27.18 -5.54
N THR A 96 7.58 -27.22 -6.68
CA THR A 96 7.99 -28.02 -7.85
C THR A 96 7.94 -27.21 -9.14
N THR A 97 8.79 -27.56 -10.11
CA THR A 97 8.79 -26.92 -11.44
C THR A 97 7.42 -27.02 -12.13
N PRO A 98 6.80 -28.21 -12.27
CA PRO A 98 5.49 -28.31 -12.94
C PRO A 98 4.40 -27.45 -12.29
N ALA A 99 4.43 -27.31 -10.96
CA ALA A 99 3.47 -26.47 -10.26
C ALA A 99 3.76 -24.97 -10.45
N ASN A 100 5.02 -24.55 -10.41
CA ASN A 100 5.39 -23.15 -10.68
C ASN A 100 5.11 -22.74 -12.15
N ASP A 101 5.17 -23.70 -13.08
CA ASP A 101 4.92 -23.49 -14.51
C ASP A 101 3.41 -23.44 -14.86
N SER A 102 2.51 -23.85 -13.96
CA SER A 102 1.08 -23.97 -14.30
C SER A 102 0.10 -23.47 -13.23
N TRP A 103 0.58 -23.05 -12.06
CA TRP A 103 -0.26 -22.54 -10.99
C TRP A 103 0.22 -21.17 -10.51
N TYR A 104 -0.68 -20.21 -10.50
CA TYR A 104 -0.47 -18.97 -9.73
C TYR A 104 -0.43 -19.31 -8.24
N ALA A 105 0.21 -18.44 -7.44
CA ALA A 105 0.38 -18.64 -6.01
C ALA A 105 -0.18 -17.45 -5.23
N VAL A 106 -1.16 -17.70 -4.36
CA VAL A 106 -1.78 -16.71 -3.47
C VAL A 106 -1.35 -17.00 -2.04
N CYS A 107 -0.59 -16.11 -1.42
CA CYS A 107 -0.13 -16.24 -0.05
C CYS A 107 -1.02 -15.46 0.92
N ALA A 108 -1.66 -16.16 1.86
CA ALA A 108 -2.35 -15.53 2.97
C ALA A 108 -1.34 -15.02 3.99
N LEU A 109 -1.42 -13.74 4.39
CA LEU A 109 -0.57 -13.15 5.44
C LEU A 109 -1.10 -13.56 6.81
N VAL A 110 -0.98 -14.85 7.09
CA VAL A 110 -1.29 -15.54 8.34
C VAL A 110 -0.34 -16.72 8.45
N GLY A 111 -0.18 -17.25 9.65
CA GLY A 111 0.54 -18.50 9.90
C GLY A 111 -0.18 -19.43 10.87
N PRO A 112 0.52 -20.43 11.41
CA PRO A 112 -0.04 -21.36 12.37
C PRO A 112 -0.66 -20.67 13.59
N GLY A 113 -1.94 -20.94 13.86
CA GLY A 113 -2.67 -20.40 15.01
C GLY A 113 -3.21 -18.98 14.85
N ASP A 114 -3.03 -18.34 13.70
CA ASP A 114 -3.66 -17.05 13.41
C ASP A 114 -5.13 -17.21 13.04
N THR A 115 -5.92 -16.19 13.38
CA THR A 115 -7.35 -16.14 13.05
C THR A 115 -7.53 -15.91 11.54
N LEU A 116 -8.30 -16.80 10.89
CA LEU A 116 -8.77 -16.59 9.53
C LEU A 116 -10.00 -15.67 9.56
N THR A 117 -9.78 -14.37 9.38
CA THR A 117 -10.86 -13.38 9.34
C THR A 117 -11.74 -13.55 8.10
N ASP A 118 -13.00 -13.13 8.16
CA ASP A 118 -13.89 -13.19 7.01
C ASP A 118 -13.35 -12.35 5.84
N GLU A 119 -12.76 -11.19 6.12
CA GLU A 119 -12.14 -10.33 5.11
C GLU A 119 -10.99 -11.03 4.40
N LEU A 120 -10.16 -11.80 5.12
CA LEU A 120 -9.09 -12.59 4.52
C LEU A 120 -9.66 -13.62 3.54
N LEU A 121 -10.67 -14.39 3.98
CA LEU A 121 -11.26 -15.45 3.18
C LEU A 121 -11.97 -14.89 1.94
N HIS A 122 -12.67 -13.75 2.07
CA HIS A 122 -13.22 -12.99 0.95
C HIS A 122 -12.11 -12.51 0.00
N GLY A 123 -11.04 -11.92 0.52
CA GLY A 123 -9.91 -11.45 -0.27
C GLY A 123 -9.29 -12.58 -1.08
N ILE A 124 -8.96 -13.71 -0.44
CA ILE A 124 -8.37 -14.88 -1.12
C ILE A 124 -9.30 -15.39 -2.21
N ARG A 125 -10.59 -15.57 -1.90
CA ARG A 125 -11.57 -16.03 -2.89
C ARG A 125 -11.65 -15.09 -4.09
N ALA A 126 -11.75 -13.79 -3.86
CA ALA A 126 -11.81 -12.79 -4.93
C ALA A 126 -10.52 -12.79 -5.77
N THR A 127 -9.33 -12.91 -5.15
CA THR A 127 -8.06 -13.02 -5.88
C THR A 127 -8.00 -14.29 -6.75
N VAL A 128 -8.46 -15.44 -6.23
CA VAL A 128 -8.50 -16.70 -6.98
C VAL A 128 -9.45 -16.59 -8.18
N GLU A 129 -10.65 -16.06 -7.97
CA GLU A 129 -11.63 -15.83 -9.04
C GLU A 129 -11.11 -14.83 -10.08
N TYR A 130 -10.42 -13.77 -9.64
CA TYR A 130 -9.77 -12.80 -10.53
C TYR A 130 -8.72 -13.44 -11.46
N PHE A 131 -7.94 -14.41 -10.96
CA PHE A 131 -7.01 -15.18 -11.78
C PHE A 131 -7.73 -16.13 -12.73
N TRP A 132 -8.83 -16.78 -12.30
CA TRP A 132 -9.64 -17.63 -13.17
C TRP A 132 -10.24 -16.86 -14.34
N GLU A 133 -10.75 -15.65 -14.10
CA GLU A 133 -11.28 -14.77 -15.14
C GLU A 133 -10.21 -14.31 -16.15
N ARG A 134 -8.92 -14.46 -15.80
CA ARG A 134 -7.77 -14.03 -16.60
C ARG A 134 -6.94 -15.19 -17.13
N GLY A 135 -7.58 -16.35 -17.31
CA GLY A 135 -7.02 -17.48 -18.05
C GLY A 135 -6.48 -18.62 -17.19
N ALA A 136 -6.50 -18.50 -15.86
CA ALA A 136 -6.21 -19.65 -15.01
C ALA A 136 -7.36 -20.67 -15.07
N ARG A 137 -7.05 -21.97 -15.04
CA ARG A 137 -8.08 -23.01 -14.92
C ARG A 137 -8.85 -22.80 -13.62
N ARG A 138 -10.17 -23.04 -13.63
CA ARG A 138 -11.05 -22.98 -12.44
C ARG A 138 -10.78 -24.11 -11.44
N ARG A 139 -9.57 -24.14 -10.92
CA ARG A 139 -9.05 -25.07 -9.92
C ARG A 139 -8.33 -24.27 -8.86
N VAL A 140 -8.51 -24.71 -7.62
CA VAL A 140 -7.81 -24.19 -6.46
C VAL A 140 -7.35 -25.36 -5.61
N ASN A 141 -6.16 -25.25 -5.04
CA ASN A 141 -5.57 -26.25 -4.17
C ASN A 141 -4.66 -25.59 -3.10
N GLY A 142 -4.08 -26.37 -2.19
CA GLY A 142 -3.11 -25.87 -1.22
C GLY A 142 -1.68 -26.24 -1.61
N HIS A 143 -0.68 -25.52 -1.07
CA HIS A 143 0.72 -25.82 -1.35
C HIS A 143 1.11 -27.30 -1.08
N ARG A 144 0.58 -27.89 0.00
CA ARG A 144 0.78 -29.31 0.31
C ARG A 144 0.30 -30.31 -0.76
N ASP A 145 -0.52 -29.88 -1.72
CA ASP A 145 -0.92 -30.72 -2.86
C ASP A 145 0.18 -30.82 -3.93
N HIS A 146 1.23 -30.00 -3.83
CA HIS A 146 2.36 -29.97 -4.76
C HIS A 146 3.70 -30.37 -4.13
N PHE A 147 3.85 -30.16 -2.82
CA PHE A 147 5.12 -30.32 -2.12
C PHE A 147 4.91 -30.84 -0.69
N SER A 148 5.90 -31.54 -0.14
CA SER A 148 5.84 -32.02 1.25
C SER A 148 6.04 -30.85 2.22
N THR A 149 4.94 -30.24 2.67
CA THR A 149 4.93 -29.07 3.56
C THR A 149 3.63 -29.00 4.35
N ASP A 150 3.68 -28.36 5.52
CA ASP A 150 2.48 -28.03 6.29
C ASP A 150 1.69 -26.86 5.67
N CYS A 151 2.26 -26.09 4.74
CA CYS A 151 1.58 -25.00 4.06
C CYS A 151 0.35 -25.51 3.26
N PRO A 152 -0.83 -24.87 3.31
CA PRO A 152 -1.16 -23.57 3.92
C PRO A 152 -1.72 -23.65 5.36
N GLY A 153 -1.40 -24.70 6.11
CA GLY A 153 -1.99 -25.00 7.41
C GLY A 153 -3.36 -25.67 7.29
N ASP A 154 -3.76 -26.45 8.30
CA ASP A 154 -4.94 -27.33 8.21
C ASP A 154 -6.25 -26.56 8.09
N ALA A 155 -6.39 -25.44 8.80
CA ALA A 155 -7.61 -24.62 8.77
C ALA A 155 -7.85 -24.03 7.38
N LEU A 156 -6.84 -23.37 6.81
CA LEU A 156 -6.94 -22.75 5.48
C LEU A 156 -7.02 -23.80 4.38
N TYR A 157 -6.28 -24.90 4.50
CA TYR A 157 -6.38 -26.04 3.57
C TYR A 157 -7.79 -26.64 3.56
N SER A 158 -8.35 -26.93 4.73
CA SER A 158 -9.72 -27.45 4.87
C SER A 158 -10.75 -26.49 4.27
N TRP A 159 -10.57 -25.18 4.46
CA TRP A 159 -11.41 -24.17 3.81
C TRP A 159 -11.31 -24.21 2.27
N VAL A 160 -10.09 -24.31 1.70
CA VAL A 160 -9.89 -24.48 0.24
C VAL A 160 -10.59 -25.73 -0.27
N ARG A 161 -10.44 -26.86 0.43
CA ARG A 161 -11.05 -28.16 0.05
C ARG A 161 -12.58 -28.15 0.08
N ARG A 162 -13.19 -27.29 0.90
CA ARG A 162 -14.66 -27.07 0.92
C ARG A 162 -15.15 -26.14 -0.19
N GLY A 163 -14.28 -25.74 -1.12
CA GLY A 163 -14.64 -24.85 -2.23
C GLY A 163 -14.60 -23.37 -1.87
N MET A 164 -13.77 -22.98 -0.89
CA MET A 164 -13.62 -21.60 -0.42
C MET A 164 -14.96 -20.94 -0.03
N PRO A 165 -15.77 -21.57 0.85
CA PRO A 165 -17.03 -20.99 1.29
C PRO A 165 -16.73 -19.73 2.08
N VAL A 166 -17.32 -18.61 1.66
CA VAL A 166 -17.25 -17.35 2.41
C VAL A 166 -18.62 -17.12 3.05
N ALA A 167 -18.65 -16.53 4.23
CA ALA A 167 -19.91 -16.11 4.82
C ALA A 167 -20.68 -15.21 3.82
N PRO A 168 -22.01 -15.18 3.87
CA PRO A 168 -22.75 -14.13 3.19
C PRO A 168 -22.14 -12.82 3.64
N VAL A 169 -21.62 -12.07 2.68
CA VAL A 169 -21.12 -10.72 2.92
C VAL A 169 -22.27 -10.00 3.62
N SER A 170 -22.10 -9.60 4.88
CA SER A 170 -22.59 -8.27 5.22
C SER A 170 -21.97 -7.39 4.13
N PRO A 171 -22.76 -6.58 3.40
CA PRO A 171 -22.18 -5.76 2.35
C PRO A 171 -20.92 -5.14 2.94
N PRO A 172 -19.75 -5.28 2.27
CA PRO A 172 -18.52 -4.73 2.82
C PRO A 172 -18.85 -3.31 3.29
N ASP A 173 -18.34 -2.85 4.45
CA ASP A 173 -18.35 -1.40 4.70
C ASP A 173 -17.84 -0.79 3.39
N PRO A 174 -18.67 -0.05 2.63
CA PRO A 174 -18.41 0.19 1.22
C PRO A 174 -17.20 1.11 1.01
N ASP A 175 -16.46 1.41 2.08
CA ASP A 175 -15.75 2.66 2.20
C ASP A 175 -14.54 2.68 3.17
N PRO A 176 -13.51 1.83 3.02
CA PRO A 176 -12.16 2.19 3.47
C PRO A 176 -11.42 3.03 2.41
N VAL A 177 -11.85 2.95 1.15
CA VAL A 177 -11.20 3.62 0.01
C VAL A 177 -11.76 5.04 -0.21
N ARG A 178 -13.07 5.31 -0.01
CA ARG A 178 -13.60 6.70 -0.08
C ARG A 178 -13.23 7.54 1.14
N ARG A 179 -12.82 6.90 2.23
CA ARG A 179 -12.25 7.57 3.42
C ARG A 179 -10.76 7.89 3.30
N LEU A 180 -10.11 7.56 2.18
CA LEU A 180 -8.67 7.71 2.00
C LEU A 180 -8.34 8.56 0.76
N CYS A 181 -7.75 9.74 0.99
CA CYS A 181 -7.13 10.56 -0.04
C CYS A 181 -5.60 10.41 0.04
N VAL A 182 -4.93 10.10 -1.06
CA VAL A 182 -3.47 10.01 -1.18
C VAL A 182 -3.00 10.76 -2.41
N LEU A 183 -2.26 11.83 -2.16
CA LEU A 183 -1.66 12.69 -3.16
C LEU A 183 -0.13 12.59 -3.09
N GLY A 184 0.55 12.81 -4.20
CA GLY A 184 2.01 12.84 -4.26
C GLY A 184 2.56 13.83 -5.28
N THR A 185 3.83 14.17 -5.11
CA THR A 185 4.64 14.89 -6.11
C THR A 185 5.64 13.89 -6.69
N PRO A 186 5.69 13.70 -8.02
CA PRO A 186 6.68 12.81 -8.62
C PRO A 186 8.07 13.41 -8.47
N SER A 187 9.09 12.57 -8.29
CA SER A 187 10.47 13.02 -8.04
C SER A 187 11.11 13.84 -9.18
N SER A 188 10.46 13.89 -10.34
CA SER A 188 10.84 14.68 -11.51
C SER A 188 10.37 16.14 -11.46
N GLU A 189 9.45 16.48 -10.58
CA GLU A 189 8.91 17.84 -10.42
C GLU A 189 9.38 18.43 -9.09
N LEU A 190 10.48 19.18 -9.17
CA LEU A 190 11.04 19.86 -8.02
C LEU A 190 10.22 21.10 -7.70
N GLN A 191 9.79 21.24 -6.44
CA GLN A 191 9.13 22.44 -5.95
C GLN A 191 10.09 23.26 -5.08
N PRO A 192 10.46 24.48 -5.49
CA PRO A 192 11.25 25.38 -4.67
C PRO A 192 10.42 25.95 -3.52
N VAL A 193 11.06 26.13 -2.36
CA VAL A 193 10.53 26.88 -1.22
C VAL A 193 11.50 28.03 -0.95
N ALA A 194 11.11 29.23 -1.40
CA ALA A 194 11.96 30.41 -1.37
C ALA A 194 12.42 30.79 0.06
N ALA A 195 13.46 31.60 0.13
CA ALA A 195 13.99 32.11 1.39
C ALA A 195 12.93 32.91 2.17
N GLY A 196 12.75 32.60 3.46
CA GLY A 196 11.75 33.25 4.31
C GLY A 196 10.29 32.92 3.97
N ALA A 197 10.03 32.03 3.01
CA ALA A 197 8.69 31.74 2.52
C ALA A 197 7.97 30.67 3.34
N THR A 198 6.64 30.68 3.24
CA THR A 198 5.80 29.55 3.62
C THR A 198 5.05 29.08 2.39
N GLU A 199 5.42 27.91 1.88
CA GLU A 199 4.82 27.36 0.68
C GLU A 199 3.95 26.16 1.00
N SER A 200 2.82 26.05 0.30
CA SER A 200 2.01 24.84 0.35
C SER A 200 2.61 23.82 -0.61
N VAL A 201 2.76 22.58 -0.18
CA VAL A 201 3.29 21.53 -1.05
C VAL A 201 2.25 21.23 -2.14
N GLU A 202 2.68 21.24 -3.39
CA GLU A 202 1.85 20.94 -4.56
C GLU A 202 1.96 19.46 -4.93
N TYR A 203 0.82 18.81 -5.09
CA TYR A 203 0.71 17.42 -5.54
C TYR A 203 0.19 17.39 -6.98
N ARG A 204 0.83 16.56 -7.81
CA ARG A 204 0.47 16.41 -9.24
C ARG A 204 0.10 14.98 -9.61
N VAL A 205 0.26 14.05 -8.67
CA VAL A 205 -0.13 12.65 -8.83
C VAL A 205 -1.18 12.31 -7.78
N GLU A 206 -2.35 11.93 -8.25
CA GLU A 206 -3.40 11.35 -7.43
C GLU A 206 -3.20 9.83 -7.39
N HIS A 207 -2.84 9.31 -6.23
CA HIS A 207 -2.73 7.87 -6.02
C HIS A 207 -4.08 7.27 -5.62
N LEU A 208 -4.89 8.03 -4.90
CA LEU A 208 -6.26 7.68 -4.52
C LEU A 208 -7.05 8.94 -4.12
N ASP A 209 -8.10 9.29 -4.86
CA ASP A 209 -9.04 10.36 -4.48
C ASP A 209 -10.47 10.10 -4.99
N PRO A 210 -11.13 9.02 -4.55
CA PRO A 210 -12.41 8.60 -5.09
C PRO A 210 -13.56 9.60 -4.87
N ASP A 211 -13.41 10.54 -3.94
CA ASP A 211 -14.40 11.57 -3.62
C ASP A 211 -14.06 12.95 -4.22
N GLY A 212 -12.97 13.07 -4.98
CA GLY A 212 -12.51 14.35 -5.52
C GLY A 212 -12.27 15.37 -4.41
N MET A 213 -11.64 14.94 -3.32
CA MET A 213 -11.33 15.77 -2.15
C MET A 213 -10.24 16.80 -2.46
N HIS A 214 -9.35 16.56 -3.41
CA HIS A 214 -8.27 17.51 -3.70
C HIS A 214 -8.72 18.64 -4.65
N SER A 215 -8.12 19.82 -4.50
CA SER A 215 -8.37 20.96 -5.41
C SER A 215 -7.64 20.77 -6.74
N ALA A 216 -8.17 21.31 -7.86
CA ALA A 216 -7.54 21.26 -9.19
C ALA A 216 -6.10 21.81 -9.25
N ASN A 217 -5.69 22.64 -8.27
CA ASN A 217 -4.32 23.19 -8.15
C ASN A 217 -3.43 22.38 -7.19
N GLY A 218 -3.86 21.18 -6.80
CA GLY A 218 -3.00 20.16 -6.19
C GLY A 218 -2.47 20.42 -4.78
N SER A 219 -2.74 21.53 -4.09
CA SER A 219 -2.10 21.83 -2.79
C SER A 219 -2.99 21.66 -1.54
N SER A 220 -4.27 21.35 -1.74
CA SER A 220 -5.28 21.31 -0.67
C SER A 220 -6.15 20.05 -0.75
N ILE A 221 -6.46 19.46 0.40
CA ILE A 221 -7.43 18.38 0.54
C ILE A 221 -8.65 18.90 1.31
N ARG A 222 -9.85 18.70 0.75
CA ARG A 222 -11.15 19.04 1.33
C ARG A 222 -12.00 17.78 1.46
N PRO A 223 -12.14 17.23 2.68
CA PRO A 223 -13.08 16.15 2.94
C PRO A 223 -14.50 16.52 2.50
N LYS A 224 -15.19 15.59 1.82
CA LYS A 224 -16.60 15.78 1.48
C LYS A 224 -17.54 15.51 2.66
N THR A 225 -17.07 14.76 3.65
CA THR A 225 -17.82 14.46 4.87
C THR A 225 -17.07 14.99 6.10
N PRO A 226 -17.78 15.50 7.12
CA PRO A 226 -17.14 15.90 8.35
C PRO A 226 -16.77 14.67 9.19
N GLY A 227 -15.66 14.73 9.92
CA GLY A 227 -15.23 13.63 10.77
C GLY A 227 -13.87 13.85 11.39
N ASP A 228 -13.45 12.90 12.21
CA ASP A 228 -12.08 12.83 12.71
C ASP A 228 -11.23 12.16 11.63
N TYR A 229 -10.07 12.73 11.33
CA TYR A 229 -9.17 12.26 10.28
C TYR A 229 -7.76 12.13 10.81
N SER A 230 -7.10 11.03 10.49
CA SER A 230 -5.65 10.91 10.52
C SER A 230 -5.06 11.64 9.31
N ILE A 231 -4.29 12.69 9.60
CA ILE A 231 -3.63 13.57 8.64
C ILE A 231 -2.14 13.23 8.65
N TRP A 232 -1.59 12.77 7.53
CA TRP A 232 -0.20 12.35 7.44
C TRP A 232 0.46 12.91 6.19
N ALA A 233 1.66 13.45 6.31
CA ALA A 233 2.45 13.89 5.18
C ALA A 233 3.91 13.46 5.32
N ARG A 234 4.55 13.16 4.20
CA ARG A 234 5.99 12.94 4.09
C ARG A 234 6.55 13.88 3.03
N VAL A 235 7.77 14.32 3.26
CA VAL A 235 8.54 15.13 2.32
C VAL A 235 10.01 14.74 2.32
N THR A 236 10.61 14.82 1.14
CA THR A 236 12.05 14.75 0.93
C THR A 236 12.54 16.14 0.55
N LEU A 237 13.45 16.71 1.34
CA LEU A 237 13.98 18.06 1.19
C LEU A 237 15.46 18.05 0.84
N ASP A 238 15.83 18.85 -0.16
CA ASP A 238 17.22 19.16 -0.51
C ASP A 238 17.59 20.61 -0.18
N GLY A 239 18.89 20.88 -0.11
CA GLY A 239 19.44 22.23 0.09
C GLY A 239 19.66 22.61 1.56
N LEU A 240 19.16 21.82 2.52
CA LEU A 240 19.40 22.04 3.94
C LEU A 240 20.83 21.71 4.35
N ARG A 241 21.55 22.68 4.89
CA ARG A 241 22.89 22.48 5.46
C ARG A 241 22.73 21.99 6.90
N ARG A 242 23.84 21.56 7.50
CA ARG A 242 23.84 21.05 8.87
C ARG A 242 23.46 22.18 9.84
N GLY A 243 22.41 21.97 10.63
CA GLY A 243 21.92 22.91 11.63
C GLY A 243 20.82 23.86 11.13
N ASP A 244 20.56 23.92 9.82
CA ASP A 244 19.44 24.68 9.28
C ASP A 244 18.11 24.10 9.73
N ARG A 245 17.09 24.95 9.77
CA ARG A 245 15.77 24.56 10.25
C ARG A 245 14.72 24.81 9.19
N VAL A 246 13.73 23.94 9.14
CA VAL A 246 12.47 24.15 8.43
C VAL A 246 11.34 23.74 9.35
N ARG A 247 10.17 24.36 9.24
CA ARG A 247 8.98 23.91 9.95
C ARG A 247 8.04 23.26 8.97
N LEU A 248 7.62 22.04 9.28
CA LEU A 248 6.53 21.37 8.60
C LEU A 248 5.24 21.69 9.35
N ARG A 249 4.15 22.00 8.66
CA ARG A 249 2.85 22.20 9.32
C ARG A 249 1.67 21.73 8.50
N PHE A 250 0.60 21.37 9.20
CA PHE A 250 -0.74 21.30 8.65
C PHE A 250 -1.50 22.57 9.02
N SER A 251 -2.16 23.19 8.04
CA SER A 251 -3.00 24.36 8.26
C SER A 251 -4.40 24.13 7.72
N ARG A 252 -5.37 24.72 8.42
CA ARG A 252 -6.77 24.75 8.02
C ARG A 252 -7.09 26.07 7.33
N HIS A 253 -7.84 25.95 6.24
CA HIS A 253 -8.25 27.07 5.40
C HIS A 253 -9.76 27.02 5.14
N ASP A 254 -10.36 28.18 4.86
CA ASP A 254 -11.71 28.25 4.30
C ASP A 254 -11.74 27.80 2.83
N THR A 255 -12.94 27.73 2.23
CA THR A 255 -13.10 27.29 0.83
C THR A 255 -12.59 28.29 -0.21
N ALA A 256 -12.34 29.55 0.17
CA ALA A 256 -11.70 30.56 -0.68
C ALA A 256 -10.16 30.50 -0.59
N GLY A 257 -9.60 29.69 0.31
CA GLY A 257 -8.17 29.53 0.54
C GLY A 257 -7.61 30.42 1.66
N GLY A 258 -8.45 31.18 2.35
CA GLY A 258 -8.06 31.99 3.51
C GLY A 258 -7.57 31.13 4.66
N PHE A 259 -6.43 31.48 5.25
CA PHE A 259 -5.89 30.80 6.42
C PHE A 259 -6.80 31.02 7.64
N ILE A 260 -7.04 29.96 8.40
CA ILE A 260 -7.81 30.00 9.64
C ILE A 260 -6.89 29.71 10.84
N GLU A 261 -6.25 28.55 10.85
CA GLU A 261 -5.42 28.11 11.98
C GLU A 261 -4.36 27.08 11.55
N GLU A 262 -3.33 26.93 12.37
CA GLU A 262 -2.39 25.82 12.30
C GLU A 262 -2.95 24.65 13.13
N LEU A 263 -3.06 23.47 12.51
CA LEU A 263 -3.54 22.26 13.19
C LEU A 263 -2.41 21.57 13.96
N HIS A 264 -1.23 21.50 13.33
CA HIS A 264 -0.04 20.90 13.92
C HIS A 264 1.20 21.36 13.17
N GLY A 265 2.32 21.49 13.86
CA GLY A 265 3.58 21.87 13.22
C GLY A 265 4.81 21.48 14.03
N GLU A 266 5.86 21.06 13.33
CA GLU A 266 7.11 20.58 13.92
C GLU A 266 8.32 21.16 13.18
N GLU A 267 9.34 21.57 13.95
CA GLU A 267 10.64 21.93 13.40
C GLU A 267 11.44 20.67 13.03
N ARG A 268 12.13 20.75 11.89
CA ARG A 268 13.04 19.72 11.39
C ARG A 268 14.40 20.34 11.12
N VAL A 269 15.46 19.63 11.49
CA VAL A 269 16.83 20.12 11.43
C VAL A 269 17.60 19.40 10.32
N GLY A 270 18.21 20.19 9.44
CA GLY A 270 19.09 19.71 8.38
C GLY A 270 20.38 19.11 8.92
N HIS A 271 20.87 18.07 8.26
CA HIS A 271 22.13 17.40 8.61
C HIS A 271 23.20 17.51 7.51
N GLY A 272 23.00 18.42 6.53
CA GLY A 272 23.92 18.65 5.42
C GLY A 272 23.77 17.65 4.27
N ALA A 273 22.65 16.93 4.23
CA ALA A 273 22.27 16.01 3.16
C ALA A 273 20.74 16.06 2.98
N THR A 274 20.23 15.32 2.00
CA THR A 274 18.80 15.17 1.74
C THR A 274 18.07 14.71 3.00
N LEU A 275 17.05 15.47 3.40
CA LEU A 275 16.26 15.21 4.60
C LEU A 275 14.94 14.52 4.22
N HIS A 276 14.77 13.28 4.68
CA HIS A 276 13.49 12.57 4.63
C HIS A 276 12.77 12.73 5.96
N THR A 277 11.57 13.30 5.95
CA THR A 277 10.82 13.61 7.16
C THR A 277 9.31 13.64 6.89
N GLY A 278 8.49 13.76 7.92
CA GLY A 278 7.05 13.88 7.77
C GLY A 278 6.40 14.57 8.94
N LEU A 279 5.07 14.62 8.93
CA LEU A 279 4.23 15.17 9.97
C LEU A 279 2.96 14.31 10.07
N HIS A 280 2.48 14.09 11.30
CA HIS A 280 1.24 13.35 11.55
C HIS A 280 0.43 14.07 12.62
N THR A 281 -0.88 14.12 12.44
CA THR A 281 -1.82 14.54 13.48
C THR A 281 -3.17 13.85 13.27
N ILE A 282 -4.06 13.95 14.26
CA ILE A 282 -5.46 13.57 14.14
C ILE A 282 -6.28 14.81 14.46
N ASP A 283 -7.19 15.20 13.56
CA ASP A 283 -8.04 16.36 13.78
C ASP A 283 -9.44 16.14 13.21
N ARG A 284 -10.42 16.84 13.78
CA ARG A 284 -11.80 16.85 13.29
C ARG A 284 -11.95 17.89 12.19
N ILE A 285 -12.14 17.45 10.95
CA ILE A 285 -12.22 18.34 9.78
C ILE A 285 -13.69 18.51 9.35
N PRO A 286 -14.22 19.75 9.33
CA PRO A 286 -15.51 20.06 8.72
C PRO A 286 -15.49 19.95 7.18
N ALA A 287 -16.63 19.64 6.56
CA ALA A 287 -16.73 19.47 5.09
C ALA A 287 -16.54 20.79 4.30
N ASP A 288 -16.56 21.93 4.97
CA ASP A 288 -16.35 23.28 4.42
C ASP A 288 -14.95 23.83 4.75
N ARG A 289 -13.99 22.95 5.07
CA ARG A 289 -12.60 23.32 5.36
C ARG A 289 -11.62 22.56 4.49
N MET A 290 -10.53 23.24 4.13
CA MET A 290 -9.42 22.66 3.39
C MET A 290 -8.21 22.50 4.30
N ILE A 291 -7.47 21.41 4.14
CA ILE A 291 -6.19 21.19 4.81
C ILE A 291 -5.07 21.33 3.80
N ARG A 292 -4.01 22.02 4.20
CA ARG A 292 -2.75 22.11 3.45
C ARG A 292 -1.62 21.56 4.30
N PHE A 293 -0.67 20.93 3.63
CA PHE A 293 0.65 20.65 4.19
C PHE A 293 1.61 21.70 3.66
N GLN A 294 2.32 22.38 4.57
CA GLN A 294 3.15 23.52 4.23
C GLN A 294 4.56 23.37 4.81
N ILE A 295 5.50 24.01 4.12
CA ILE A 295 6.90 24.10 4.54
C ILE A 295 7.21 25.57 4.77
N VAL A 296 7.61 25.88 5.99
CA VAL A 296 8.14 27.20 6.36
C VAL A 296 9.65 27.11 6.27
N ASN A 297 10.23 27.89 5.37
CA ASN A 297 11.67 27.99 5.18
C ASN A 297 12.19 29.31 5.78
N PRO A 298 12.67 29.32 7.04
CA PRO A 298 13.24 30.53 7.64
C PRO A 298 14.65 30.85 7.11
N ASN A 299 15.26 29.98 6.31
CA ASN A 299 16.65 30.14 5.87
C ASN A 299 16.75 31.27 4.81
N PRO A 300 17.91 31.93 4.70
CA PRO A 300 18.12 33.03 3.75
C PRO A 300 18.34 32.55 2.31
N TYR A 301 18.01 31.30 1.99
CA TYR A 301 18.17 30.69 0.68
C TYR A 301 17.05 29.66 0.44
N GLU A 302 16.86 29.28 -0.81
CA GLU A 302 15.84 28.31 -1.23
C GLU A 302 16.15 26.88 -0.77
N VAL A 303 15.13 26.14 -0.36
CA VAL A 303 15.18 24.68 -0.19
C VAL A 303 14.24 24.02 -1.19
N THR A 304 14.52 22.78 -1.58
CA THR A 304 13.75 22.13 -2.65
C THR A 304 13.02 20.92 -2.11
N VAL A 305 11.71 20.86 -2.35
CA VAL A 305 10.91 19.65 -2.21
C VAL A 305 11.16 18.77 -3.42
N ARG A 306 11.78 17.60 -3.19
CA ARG A 306 12.05 16.61 -4.22
C ARG A 306 10.90 15.62 -4.38
N GLU A 307 10.32 15.19 -3.27
CA GLU A 307 9.26 14.19 -3.26
C GLU A 307 8.35 14.52 -2.09
N SER A 308 7.06 14.31 -2.27
CA SER A 308 6.10 14.45 -1.18
C SER A 308 4.95 13.47 -1.33
N GLN A 309 4.34 13.14 -0.20
CA GLN A 309 3.09 12.40 -0.15
C GLN A 309 2.20 13.00 0.94
N PHE A 310 0.94 13.24 0.63
CA PHE A 310 -0.06 13.71 1.58
C PHE A 310 -1.25 12.77 1.62
N ARG A 311 -1.52 12.24 2.81
CA ARG A 311 -2.53 11.24 3.09
C ARG A 311 -3.54 11.79 4.09
N LEU A 312 -4.81 11.64 3.75
CA LEU A 312 -5.92 11.89 4.66
C LEU A 312 -6.77 10.62 4.79
N ALA A 313 -6.90 10.09 6.00
CA ALA A 313 -7.66 8.88 6.28
C ALA A 313 -8.67 9.14 7.39
N ARG A 314 -9.95 8.83 7.17
CA ARG A 314 -10.98 8.90 8.21
C ARG A 314 -10.90 7.73 9.17
#